data_AF-A0A561QSF6-F1
#
_entry.id   AF-A0A561QSF6-F1
#
_cell.length_a   1.000
_cell.length_b   1.000
_cell.length_c   1.000
_cell.angle_alpha   90.00
_cell.angle_beta   90.00
_cell.angle_gamma   90.00
#
_symmetry.space_group_name_H-M   'P 1'
#
loop_
_entity.id
_entity.type
_entity.pdbx_description
1 polymer ?
#
loop_
_entity_poly.entity_id
_entity_poly.type
_entity_poly.pdbx_seq_one_letter_code
_entity_poly.pdbx_strand_id
1 'polypeptide(L)' 'MARTLEDVEAMSRRDLAAIHASELNAALNPIPGRADDDLSLEEKEAMQIDVANLVTLHRRELNAWTAANQ' A
#
# COMPACT_ATOMS: atom_id res chain seq x y z
N MET A 1 -6.69 12.24 -5.77
CA MET A 1 -6.00 13.04 -4.74
C MET A 1 -5.32 12.05 -3.79
N ALA A 2 -4.08 12.30 -3.38
CA ALA A 2 -3.43 11.50 -2.35
C ALA A 2 -4.13 11.75 -1.00
N ARG A 3 -4.32 10.71 -0.18
CA ARG A 3 -4.92 10.85 1.17
C ARG A 3 -3.97 11.64 2.06
N THR A 4 -4.53 12.51 2.89
CA THR A 4 -3.76 13.23 3.92
C THR A 4 -3.70 12.41 5.21
N LEU A 5 -2.83 12.81 6.15
CA LEU A 5 -2.79 12.16 7.47
C LEU A 5 -4.06 12.46 8.28
N GLU A 6 -4.67 13.64 8.12
CA GLU A 6 -5.95 13.97 8.76
C GLU A 6 -7.07 13.03 8.30
N ASP A 7 -7.12 12.73 6.99
CA ASP A 7 -8.07 11.75 6.45
C ASP A 7 -7.85 10.37 7.09
N VAL A 8 -6.58 9.95 7.21
CA VAL A 8 -6.20 8.67 7.80
C VAL A 8 -6.60 8.59 9.26
N GLU A 9 -6.31 9.62 10.06
CA GLU A 9 -6.64 9.67 11.49
C GLU A 9 -8.14 9.55 11.76
N ALA A 10 -8.97 10.07 10.87
CA ALA A 10 -10.43 10.00 10.94
C ALA A 10 -11.03 8.64 10.48
N MET A 11 -10.24 7.75 9.89
CA MET A 11 -10.72 6.45 9.40
C MET A 11 -10.98 5.46 10.53
N SER A 12 -11.90 4.52 10.27
CA SER A 12 -11.97 3.31 11.09
C SER A 12 -10.73 2.44 10.84
N ARG A 13 -10.28 1.72 11.87
CA ARG A 13 -9.18 0.74 11.75
C ARG A 13 -9.41 -0.26 10.60
N ARG A 14 -10.66 -0.65 10.39
CA ARG A 14 -11.04 -1.65 9.37
C ARG A 14 -10.88 -1.10 7.96
N ASP A 15 -11.30 0.14 7.73
CA ASP A 15 -11.21 0.78 6.42
C ASP A 15 -9.75 1.06 6.06
N LEU A 16 -8.95 1.55 7.02
CA LEU A 16 -7.52 1.74 6.84
C LEU A 16 -6.81 0.43 6.44
N ALA A 17 -7.11 -0.67 7.14
CA ALA A 17 -6.55 -1.97 6.82
C ALA A 17 -7.00 -2.49 5.44
N ALA A 18 -8.27 -2.27 5.06
CA ALA A 18 -8.79 -2.70 3.76
C ALA A 18 -8.13 -1.94 2.61
N ILE A 19 -7.94 -0.63 2.76
CA ILE A 19 -7.23 0.23 1.80
C ILE A 19 -5.79 -0.24 1.64
N HIS A 20 -5.05 -0.42 2.74
CA HIS A 20 -3.66 -0.88 2.71
C HIS A 20 -3.50 -2.23 2.02
N ALA A 21 -4.41 -3.17 2.30
CA ALA A 21 -4.40 -4.47 1.65
C ALA A 21 -4.67 -4.35 0.14
N SER A 22 -5.63 -3.52 -0.26
CA SER A 22 -5.96 -3.29 -1.66
C SER A 22 -4.78 -2.68 -2.44
N GLU A 23 -4.10 -1.69 -1.87
CA GLU A 23 -2.99 -0.99 -2.52
C GLU A 23 -1.76 -1.90 -2.66
N LEU A 24 -1.42 -2.65 -1.61
CA LEU A 24 -0.34 -3.64 -1.69
C LEU A 24 -0.64 -4.73 -2.71
N ASN A 25 -1.88 -5.23 -2.77
CA ASN A 25 -2.27 -6.24 -3.75
C ASN A 25 -2.17 -5.72 -5.19
N ALA A 26 -2.55 -4.46 -5.43
CA ALA A 26 -2.42 -3.83 -6.75
C ALA A 26 -0.95 -3.66 -7.17
N ALA A 27 -0.07 -3.29 -6.23
CA ALA A 27 1.37 -3.15 -6.52
C ALA A 27 2.07 -4.51 -6.73
N LEU A 28 1.65 -5.55 -6.00
CA LEU A 28 2.17 -6.91 -6.17
C LEU A 28 1.63 -7.59 -7.43
N ASN A 29 0.48 -7.17 -7.94
CA ASN A 29 -0.15 -7.76 -9.12
C ASN A 29 -0.67 -6.67 -10.07
N PRO A 30 0.24 -5.89 -10.69
CA PRO A 30 -0.15 -4.77 -11.56
C PRO A 30 -0.81 -5.24 -12.85
N ILE A 31 -0.55 -6.49 -13.27
CA ILE A 31 -1.15 -7.11 -14.46
C ILE A 31 -1.80 -8.44 -14.05
N PRO A 32 -3.06 -8.41 -13.59
CA PRO A 32 -3.74 -9.60 -13.11
C PRO A 32 -3.76 -10.75 -14.13
N GLY A 33 -3.29 -11.92 -13.69
CA GLY A 33 -3.28 -13.14 -14.50
C GLY A 33 -2.00 -13.37 -15.32
N ARG A 34 -1.05 -12.43 -15.29
CA ARG A 34 0.30 -12.67 -15.81
C ARG A 34 1.11 -13.45 -14.77
N ALA A 35 1.79 -14.52 -15.18
CA ALA A 35 2.61 -15.30 -14.26
C ALA A 35 3.92 -14.56 -13.95
N ASP A 36 4.48 -14.79 -12.76
CA ASP A 36 5.75 -14.17 -12.35
C ASP A 36 6.91 -14.53 -13.29
N ASP A 37 6.89 -15.72 -13.91
CA ASP A 37 7.90 -16.15 -14.88
C ASP A 37 7.83 -15.36 -16.20
N ASP A 38 6.68 -14.77 -16.51
CA ASP A 38 6.49 -13.94 -17.71
C ASP A 38 6.95 -12.49 -17.51
N LEU A 39 7.25 -12.08 -16.28
CA LEU A 39 7.73 -10.75 -15.95
C LEU A 39 9.25 -10.66 -16.16
N SER A 40 9.67 -9.60 -16.85
CA SER A 40 11.08 -9.24 -16.98
C SER A 40 11.68 -8.84 -15.63
N LEU A 41 13.01 -8.82 -15.55
CA LEU A 41 13.71 -8.38 -14.34
C LEU A 41 13.38 -6.93 -13.99
N GLU A 42 13.34 -6.05 -14.99
CA GLU A 42 12.99 -4.62 -14.81
C GLU A 42 11.58 -4.46 -14.23
N GLU A 43 10.61 -5.24 -14.70
CA GLU A 43 9.24 -5.22 -14.16
C GLU A 43 9.20 -5.68 -12.70
N LYS A 44 9.94 -6.74 -12.36
CA LYS A 44 10.05 -7.23 -10.98
C LYS A 44 10.70 -6.20 -10.05
N GLU A 45 11.75 -5.54 -10.52
CA GLU A 45 12.43 -4.46 -9.79
C GLU A 45 11.50 -3.25 -9.58
N ALA A 46 10.76 -2.84 -10.61
CA ALA A 46 9.77 -1.77 -10.49
C ALA A 46 8.69 -2.12 -9.45
N MET A 47 8.14 -3.33 -9.51
CA MET A 47 7.18 -3.82 -8.51
C MET A 47 7.76 -3.80 -7.10
N GLN A 48 9.02 -4.22 -6.93
CA GLN A 48 9.68 -4.21 -5.63
C GLN A 48 9.83 -2.79 -5.08
N ILE A 49 10.17 -1.82 -5.93
CA ILE A 49 10.27 -0.41 -5.56
C ILE A 49 8.91 0.14 -5.14
N ASP A 50 7.85 -0.14 -5.92
CA ASP A 50 6.50 0.32 -5.62
C ASP A 50 5.97 -0.24 -4.30
N VAL A 51 6.17 -1.54 -4.06
CA VAL A 51 5.81 -2.19 -2.81
C VAL A 51 6.59 -1.59 -1.63
N ALA A 52 7.90 -1.34 -1.77
CA ALA A 52 8.71 -0.74 -0.71
C ALA A 52 8.24 0.69 -0.35
N ASN A 53 7.86 1.48 -1.36
CA ASN A 53 7.31 2.81 -1.18
C ASN A 53 5.96 2.76 -0.45
N LEU A 54 5.05 1.87 -0.86
CA LEU A 54 3.76 1.69 -0.19
C LEU A 54 3.91 1.23 1.25
N VAL A 55 4.78 0.25 1.54
CA VAL A 55 5.03 -0.19 2.93
C VAL A 55 5.51 0.96 3.80
N THR A 56 6.37 1.83 3.27
CA THR A 56 6.85 3.01 4.00
C THR A 56 5.71 3.99 4.28
N LEU A 57 4.87 4.26 3.29
CA LEU A 57 3.69 5.11 3.45
C LEU A 57 2.72 4.52 4.49
N HIS A 58 2.35 3.25 4.35
CA HIS A 58 1.36 2.60 5.23
C HIS A 58 1.82 2.57 6.68
N ARG A 59 3.13 2.38 6.93
CA ARG A 59 3.70 2.48 8.29
C ARG A 59 3.54 3.88 8.87
N ARG A 60 3.78 4.93 8.07
CA ARG A 60 3.57 6.31 8.51
C ARG A 60 2.10 6.57 8.85
N GLU A 61 1.20 6.09 8.01
CA GLU A 61 -0.26 6.21 8.21
C GLU A 61 -0.73 5.45 9.46
N LEU A 62 -0.27 4.21 9.67
CA LEU A 62 -0.58 3.43 10.87
C LEU A 62 -0.09 4.10 12.15
N ASN A 63 1.10 4.70 12.12
CA ASN A 63 1.65 5.43 13.25
C ASN A 63 0.79 6.67 13.58
N ALA A 64 0.39 7.44 12.57
CA ALA A 64 -0.49 8.60 12.75
C ALA A 64 -1.85 8.17 13.32
N TRP A 65 -2.48 7.16 12.72
CA TRP A 65 -3.76 6.62 13.20
C TRP A 65 -3.66 6.14 14.65
N THR A 66 -2.61 5.39 15.00
CA THR A 66 -2.40 4.86 16.35
C THR A 66 -2.18 5.99 17.37
N ALA A 67 -1.47 7.06 17.00
CA ALA A 67 -1.27 8.20 17.90
C ALA A 67 -2.56 8.98 18.17
N ALA A 68 -3.49 9.05 17.20
CA ALA A 68 -4.75 9.78 17.32
C ALA A 68 -5.89 8.96 17.97
N ASN A 69 -5.85 7.63 17.90
CA ASN A 69 -6.96 6.74 18.27
C ASN A 69 -6.64 5.75 19.42
N GLN A 70 -5.61 6.04 20.23
CA GLN A 70 -5.26 5.27 21.44
C GLN A 70 -6.06 5.68 22.67
#